data_AF-A0A0J9EGJ1-F1
#
_entry.id   AF-A0A0J9EGJ1-F1
#
_cell.length_a   1.000
_cell.length_b   1.000
_cell.length_c   1.000
_cell.angle_alpha   90.00
_cell.angle_beta   90.00
_cell.angle_gamma   90.00
#
_symmetry.space_group_name_H-M   'P 1'
#
loop_
_entity.id
_entity.type
_entity.pdbx_description
1 polymer ?
#
loop_
_entity_poly.entity_id
_entity_poly.type
_entity_poly.pdbx_seq_one_letter_code
_entity_poly.pdbx_strand_id
1 'polypeptide(L)'
;MHIEIAERALASAAGVAVAPDGLEQEWIEALTVRALASVFPWLNTFALDGAAKVGRLEGSVEYRFLDADEVEAKVKGLMCRFEELVAKVTPADPADETPDQASADTAWLGAI
;
A
#
# COMPACT_ATOMS: atom_id res chain seq x y z
N MET A 1 -2.99 10.31 -17.35
CA MET A 1 -2.25 10.99 -16.27
C MET A 1 -1.75 9.95 -15.25
N HIS A 2 -0.60 10.12 -14.58
CA HIS A 2 -0.03 9.10 -13.67
C HIS A 2 -0.97 8.65 -12.54
N ILE A 3 -1.83 9.55 -12.07
CA ILE A 3 -2.88 9.26 -11.09
C ILE A 3 -3.92 8.27 -11.65
N GLU A 4 -4.40 8.45 -12.88
CA GLU A 4 -5.37 7.53 -13.51
C GLU A 4 -4.78 6.11 -13.69
N ILE A 5 -3.47 6.02 -13.96
CA ILE A 5 -2.75 4.73 -14.03
C ILE A 5 -2.71 4.10 -12.63
N ALA A 6 -2.44 4.90 -11.60
CA ALA A 6 -2.43 4.45 -10.21
C ALA A 6 -3.81 3.99 -9.74
N GLU A 7 -4.88 4.72 -10.06
CA GLU A 7 -6.27 4.35 -9.76
C GLU A 7 -6.63 3.00 -10.37
N ARG A 8 -6.35 2.81 -11.66
CA ARG A 8 -6.61 1.54 -12.33
C ARG A 8 -5.81 0.39 -11.74
N ALA A 9 -4.53 0.62 -11.41
CA ALA A 9 -3.67 -0.39 -10.82
C ALA A 9 -4.13 -0.76 -9.40
N LEU A 10 -4.49 0.22 -8.58
CA LEU A 10 -5.00 0.01 -7.22
C LEU A 10 -6.33 -0.73 -7.24
N ALA A 11 -7.28 -0.28 -8.06
CA ALA A 11 -8.58 -0.94 -8.15
C ALA A 11 -8.45 -2.39 -8.64
N SER A 12 -7.57 -2.64 -9.61
CA SER A 12 -7.30 -3.99 -10.09
C SER A 12 -6.61 -4.87 -9.05
N ALA A 13 -5.73 -4.32 -8.21
CA ALA A 13 -4.97 -5.08 -7.22
C ALA A 13 -5.78 -5.34 -5.94
N ALA A 14 -6.58 -4.36 -5.51
CA ALA A 14 -7.42 -4.44 -4.32
C ALA A 14 -8.76 -5.17 -4.57
N GLY A 15 -9.16 -5.32 -5.84
CA GLY A 15 -10.45 -5.93 -6.21
C GLY A 15 -11.67 -5.03 -5.94
N VAL A 16 -11.45 -3.78 -5.56
CA VAL A 16 -12.51 -2.79 -5.27
C VAL A 16 -12.26 -1.50 -6.04
N ALA A 17 -13.31 -0.80 -6.45
CA ALA A 17 -13.19 0.42 -7.24
C ALA A 17 -12.94 1.69 -6.39
N VAL A 18 -13.22 1.62 -5.09
CA VAL A 18 -13.19 2.74 -4.15
C VAL A 18 -12.61 2.28 -2.82
N ALA A 19 -12.16 3.24 -2.01
CA ALA A 19 -11.66 2.97 -0.67
C ALA A 19 -12.71 2.23 0.18
N PRO A 20 -12.33 1.13 0.87
CA PRO A 20 -13.16 0.55 1.92
C PRO A 20 -13.35 1.54 3.08
N ASP A 21 -14.49 1.43 3.77
CA ASP A 21 -14.82 2.30 4.90
C ASP A 21 -13.73 2.28 5.97
N GLY A 22 -13.22 3.44 6.34
CA GLY A 22 -12.20 3.61 7.38
C GLY A 22 -10.75 3.33 6.92
N LEU A 23 -10.53 3.08 5.62
CA LEU A 23 -9.21 2.88 5.01
C LEU A 23 -8.89 3.94 3.94
N GLU A 24 -9.52 5.12 4.02
CA GLU A 24 -9.36 6.18 3.01
C GLU A 24 -7.92 6.71 2.98
N GLN A 25 -7.24 6.75 4.12
CA GLN A 25 -5.86 7.20 4.20
C GLN A 25 -4.91 6.23 3.51
N GLU A 26 -5.05 4.93 3.77
CA GLU A 26 -4.29 3.87 3.11
C GLU A 26 -4.55 3.86 1.61
N TRP A 27 -5.80 4.10 1.19
CA TRP A 27 -6.17 4.21 -0.22
C TRP A 27 -5.47 5.40 -0.91
N ILE A 28 -5.51 6.59 -0.29
CA ILE A 28 -4.84 7.79 -0.81
C ILE A 28 -3.32 7.59 -0.84
N GLU A 29 -2.75 6.97 0.19
CA GLU A 29 -1.33 6.66 0.23
C GLU A 29 -0.96 5.69 -0.91
N ALA A 30 -1.74 4.63 -1.12
CA ALA A 30 -1.52 3.65 -2.18
C ALA A 30 -1.53 4.29 -3.57
N LEU A 31 -2.51 5.17 -3.83
CA LEU A 31 -2.55 5.97 -5.07
C LEU A 31 -1.30 6.84 -5.21
N THR A 32 -0.91 7.51 -4.13
CA THR A 32 0.22 8.44 -4.13
C THR A 32 1.54 7.71 -4.41
N VAL A 33 1.82 6.61 -3.70
CA VAL A 33 3.08 5.86 -3.89
C VAL A 33 3.13 5.22 -5.27
N ARG A 34 2.00 4.74 -5.80
CA ARG A 34 1.92 4.13 -7.13
C ARG A 34 2.10 5.15 -8.25
N ALA A 35 1.52 6.34 -8.09
CA ALA A 35 1.72 7.45 -9.01
C ALA A 35 3.17 7.94 -8.94
N LEU A 36 3.72 8.10 -7.73
CA LEU A 36 5.10 8.50 -7.51
C LEU A 36 6.09 7.53 -8.16
N ALA A 37 5.91 6.21 -7.95
CA ALA A 37 6.75 5.18 -8.57
C ALA A 37 6.76 5.28 -10.11
N SER A 38 5.66 5.70 -10.72
CA SER A 38 5.56 5.84 -12.18
C SER A 38 6.21 7.10 -12.74
N VAL A 39 6.33 8.17 -11.95
CA VAL A 39 6.98 9.42 -12.37
C VAL A 39 8.44 9.50 -11.91
N PHE A 40 8.81 8.75 -10.86
CA PHE A 40 10.14 8.79 -10.24
C PHE A 40 11.29 8.58 -11.24
N PRO A 41 11.21 7.67 -12.24
CA PRO A 41 12.27 7.53 -13.24
C PRO A 41 12.56 8.80 -14.06
N TRP A 42 11.63 9.76 -14.07
CA TRP A 42 11.76 11.02 -14.78
C TRP A 42 12.18 12.17 -13.86
N LEU A 43 12.14 11.94 -12.54
CA LEU A 43 12.64 12.84 -11.52
C LEU A 43 14.15 12.64 -11.37
N ASN A 44 14.92 13.45 -12.09
CA ASN A 44 16.37 13.32 -12.13
C ASN A 44 17.08 13.89 -10.89
N THR A 45 16.40 14.65 -10.03
CA THR A 45 17.01 15.30 -8.87
C THR A 45 16.23 14.97 -7.61
N PHE A 46 16.93 14.57 -6.55
CA PHE A 46 16.32 14.30 -5.24
C PHE A 46 17.01 15.14 -4.15
N ALA A 47 16.23 15.60 -3.17
CA ALA A 47 16.75 16.22 -1.96
C ALA A 47 17.34 15.11 -1.07
N LEU A 48 18.66 15.09 -0.88
CA LEU A 48 19.27 14.18 0.08
C LEU A 48 18.89 14.62 1.50
N ASP A 49 18.59 13.64 2.35
CA ASP A 49 18.32 13.89 3.75
C ASP A 49 19.62 14.19 4.51
N GLY A 50 19.96 15.48 4.56
CA GLY A 50 20.69 16.11 5.66
C GLY A 50 19.76 16.95 6.55
N ALA A 51 18.44 16.83 6.36
CA ALA A 51 17.43 17.77 6.84
C ALA A 51 16.53 17.22 7.96
N ALA A 52 16.68 15.98 8.39
CA ALA A 52 16.08 15.49 9.64
C ALA A 52 16.75 16.07 10.92
N LYS A 53 17.73 16.99 10.78
CA LYS A 53 18.37 17.73 11.88
C LYS A 53 17.96 19.20 11.99
N VAL A 54 16.80 19.58 11.44
CA VAL A 54 16.45 20.99 11.26
C VAL A 54 15.20 21.34 12.07
N GLY A 55 15.34 21.26 13.40
CA GLY A 55 14.52 22.04 14.34
C GLY A 55 14.87 23.54 14.34
N ARG A 56 15.74 23.99 13.42
CA ARG A 56 16.14 25.39 13.20
C ARG A 56 16.43 25.60 11.73
N LEU A 57 15.69 26.51 11.10
CA LEU A 57 15.79 27.06 9.73
C LEU A 57 17.21 27.44 9.21
N GLU A 58 18.20 26.55 9.28
CA GLU A 58 19.60 26.80 8.84
C GLU A 58 20.27 25.55 8.23
N GLY A 59 19.50 24.59 7.70
CA GLY A 59 20.06 23.44 6.98
C GLY A 59 19.95 23.63 5.47
N SER A 60 21.07 23.77 4.76
CA SER A 60 21.09 23.74 3.30
C SER A 60 20.68 22.36 2.81
N VAL A 61 19.59 22.29 2.03
CA VAL A 61 19.19 21.06 1.34
C VAL A 61 20.17 20.83 0.20
N GLU A 62 20.97 19.77 0.29
CA GLU A 62 21.83 19.35 -0.81
C GLU A 62 21.00 18.56 -1.83
N TYR A 63 20.92 19.10 -3.04
CA TYR A 63 20.29 18.43 -4.17
C TYR A 63 21.35 17.69 -4.96
N ARG A 64 21.07 16.43 -5.29
CA ARG A 64 21.89 15.69 -6.24
C ARG A 64 21.04 14.91 -7.22
N PHE A 65 21.69 14.54 -8.32
CA PHE A 65 21.14 13.57 -9.24
C PHE A 65 21.28 12.18 -8.66
N LEU A 66 20.23 11.37 -8.84
CA LEU A 66 20.27 9.95 -8.56
C LEU A 66 20.86 9.24 -9.77
N ASP A 67 21.68 8.22 -9.53
CA ASP A 67 22.04 7.29 -10.59
C ASP A 67 20.88 6.31 -10.87
N ALA A 68 21.04 5.49 -11.91
CA ALA A 68 19.99 4.57 -12.34
C ALA A 68 19.65 3.53 -11.26
N ASP A 69 20.65 3.01 -10.54
CA ASP A 69 20.48 1.98 -9.52
C ASP A 69 19.73 2.54 -8.29
N GLU A 70 20.00 3.80 -7.93
CA GLU A 70 19.30 4.50 -6.86
C GLU A 70 17.85 4.82 -7.22
N VAL A 71 17.59 5.23 -8.47
CA VAL A 71 16.24 5.40 -8.99
C VAL A 71 15.48 4.08 -8.94
N GLU A 72 16.09 3.00 -9.41
CA GLU A 72 15.48 1.66 -9.38
C GLU A 72 15.18 1.21 -7.94
N ALA A 73 16.13 1.40 -7.02
CA ALA A 73 15.93 1.08 -5.60
C ALA A 73 14.78 1.88 -4.98
N LYS A 74 14.63 3.17 -5.32
CA LYS A 74 13.52 4.01 -4.85
C LYS A 74 12.18 3.56 -5.43
N VAL A 75 12.12 3.28 -6.73
CA VAL A 75 10.92 2.75 -7.38
C VAL A 75 10.52 1.42 -6.74
N LYS A 76 11.48 0.52 -6.50
CA LYS A 76 11.23 -0.75 -5.82
C LYS A 76 10.66 -0.55 -4.42
N GLY A 77 11.24 0.36 -3.62
CA GLY A 77 10.73 0.67 -2.29
C GLY A 77 9.29 1.21 -2.32
N LEU A 78 8.97 2.08 -3.28
CA LEU A 78 7.61 2.60 -3.47
C LEU A 78 6.62 1.49 -3.88
N MET A 79 7.05 0.55 -4.73
CA MET A 79 6.24 -0.58 -5.14
C MET A 79 6.01 -1.59 -4.00
N CYS A 80 7.02 -1.88 -3.18
CA CYS A 80 6.83 -2.70 -1.98
C CYS A 80 5.82 -2.05 -1.02
N ARG A 81 5.92 -0.73 -0.80
CA ARG A 81 4.94 0.00 0.02
C ARG A 81 3.54 -0.05 -0.57
N PHE A 82 3.41 0.03 -1.90
CA PHE A 82 2.14 -0.13 -2.58
C PHE A 82 1.53 -1.50 -2.31
N GLU A 83 2.31 -2.58 -2.42
CA GLU A 83 1.85 -3.96 -2.15
C GLU A 83 1.38 -4.13 -0.70
N GLU A 84 2.10 -3.56 0.27
CA GLU A 84 1.68 -3.56 1.68
C GLU A 84 0.33 -2.86 1.90
N LEU A 85 0.11 -1.72 1.24
CA LEU A 85 -1.14 -0.98 1.36
C LEU A 85 -2.29 -1.69 0.66
N VAL A 86 -2.05 -2.28 -0.52
CA VAL A 86 -3.02 -3.13 -1.21
C VAL A 86 -3.48 -4.26 -0.29
N ALA A 87 -2.55 -4.98 0.34
CA ALA A 87 -2.90 -6.07 1.25
C ALA A 87 -3.79 -5.65 2.43
N LYS A 88 -3.74 -4.37 2.85
CA LYS A 88 -4.62 -3.84 3.90
C LYS A 88 -6.02 -3.48 3.39
N VAL A 89 -6.10 -2.96 2.17
CA VAL A 89 -7.37 -2.48 1.59
C VAL A 89 -8.10 -3.56 0.80
N THR A 90 -7.45 -4.68 0.50
CA THR A 90 -8.12 -5.87 -0.06
C THR A 90 -9.05 -6.44 1.01
N PRO A 91 -10.36 -6.57 0.72
CA PRO A 91 -11.30 -7.23 1.63
C PRO A 91 -10.81 -8.64 1.97
N ALA A 92 -10.94 -9.05 3.24
CA ALA A 92 -10.74 -10.45 3.59
C ALA A 92 -11.75 -11.28 2.79
N ASP A 93 -11.27 -12.29 2.06
CA ASP A 93 -12.13 -13.19 1.31
C ASP A 93 -13.03 -13.95 2.31
N PRO A 94 -14.37 -13.83 2.22
CA PRO A 94 -15.26 -14.61 3.08
C PRO A 94 -15.20 -16.13 2.80
N ALA A 95 -14.43 -16.57 1.80
CA ALA A 95 -14.24 -17.99 1.49
C ALA A 95 -13.32 -18.74 2.48
N ASP A 96 -12.68 -18.07 3.44
CA ASP A 96 -11.85 -18.71 4.48
C ASP A 96 -12.61 -18.95 5.80
N GLU A 97 -13.94 -18.85 5.79
CA GLU A 97 -14.79 -19.50 6.79
C GLU A 97 -15.07 -20.93 6.34
N THR A 98 -14.16 -21.86 6.60
CA THR A 98 -14.50 -23.29 6.58
C THR A 98 -15.69 -23.53 7.53
N PRO A 99 -16.85 -23.99 7.03
CA PRO A 99 -17.93 -24.40 7.92
C PRO A 99 -17.60 -25.81 8.40
N ASP A 100 -16.96 -25.95 9.56
CA ASP A 100 -16.82 -27.26 10.19
C ASP A 100 -17.33 -27.26 11.63
N GLN A 101 -18.42 -28.02 11.80
CA GLN A 101 -18.93 -28.66 13.01
C GLN A 101 -19.46 -27.78 14.16
N ALA A 102 -20.63 -27.19 13.92
CA ALA A 102 -21.68 -27.22 14.93
C ALA A 102 -22.56 -28.46 14.71
N SER A 103 -22.79 -29.22 15.79
CA SER A 103 -23.83 -30.26 15.95
C SER A 103 -23.39 -31.72 15.74
N ALA A 104 -22.85 -32.32 16.81
CA ALA A 104 -23.13 -33.70 17.17
C ALA A 104 -22.76 -33.96 18.65
N ASP A 105 -23.37 -33.26 19.61
CA ASP A 105 -23.30 -33.68 21.02
C ASP A 105 -24.43 -33.08 21.87
N THR A 106 -25.68 -33.29 21.47
CA THR A 106 -26.81 -33.13 22.39
C THR A 106 -28.04 -33.95 21.97
N ALA A 107 -27.92 -35.27 21.94
CA ALA A 107 -29.11 -36.14 21.90
C ALA A 107 -28.80 -37.58 22.34
N TRP A 108 -28.39 -37.79 23.58
CA TRP A 108 -28.62 -39.09 24.25
C TRP A 108 -28.95 -38.88 25.73
N LEU A 109 -30.11 -38.27 25.97
CA LEU A 109 -30.84 -38.38 27.23
C LEU A 109 -32.21 -38.98 26.94
N GLY A 110 -32.31 -40.29 27.20
CA GLY A 110 -33.54 -40.98 27.61
C GLY A 110 -34.48 -41.47 26.50
N ALA A 111 -34.47 -42.79 26.26
CA ALA A 111 -35.68 -43.59 26.20
C ALA A 111 -35.36 -45.10 26.24
N ILE A 112 -36.00 -45.78 27.20
CA ILE A 112 -36.16 -47.24 27.43
C ILE A 112 -35.05 -47.91 28.25
#